data_AF-A0A8B8CCP2-F1
#
_entry.id   AF-A0A8B8CCP2-F1
#
_cell.length_a   1.000
_cell.length_b   1.000
_cell.length_c   1.000
_cell.angle_alpha   90.00
_cell.angle_beta   90.00
_cell.angle_gamma   90.00
#
_symmetry.space_group_name_H-M   'P 1'
#
loop_
_entity.id
_entity.type
_entity.pdbx_description
1 polymer ?
#
loop_
_entity_poly.entity_id
_entity_poly.type
_entity_poly.pdbx_seq_one_letter_code
_entity_poly.pdbx_strand_id
1 'polypeptide(L)'
;MKETIFCCLVLFFSGVVSDNYERVGCVKEISGRILREKAGNLKPNSPWHCQKYCAGYRYFGVEFGKECFCGNTIGLPVITSSKCTMTCEGNRLLTCGGGGVIDVYQRHGN
;
A
#
# COMPACT_ATOMS: atom_id res chain seq x y z
N MET A 1 -3.12 -1.80 -30.78
CA MET A 1 -2.53 -0.46 -31.01
C MET A 1 -3.63 0.59 -31.14
N LYS A 2 -4.36 0.93 -30.07
CA LYS A 2 -5.42 1.97 -30.09
C LYS A 2 -5.75 2.56 -28.71
N GLU A 3 -4.80 2.74 -27.79
CA GLU A 3 -5.15 3.33 -26.47
C GLU A 3 -4.30 4.56 -26.11
N THR A 4 -3.76 5.27 -27.12
CA THR A 4 -2.93 6.48 -26.93
C THR A 4 -3.75 7.78 -26.85
N ILE A 5 -5.08 7.73 -26.75
CA ILE A 5 -5.96 8.92 -26.83
C ILE A 5 -6.82 9.18 -25.58
N PHE A 6 -6.71 8.36 -24.53
CA PHE A 6 -7.38 8.65 -23.24
C PHE A 6 -6.48 9.39 -22.22
N CYS A 7 -5.34 9.91 -22.67
CA CYS A 7 -4.30 10.48 -21.79
C CYS A 7 -4.47 11.99 -21.49
N CYS A 8 -5.45 12.70 -22.09
CA CYS A 8 -5.53 14.17 -22.00
C CYS A 8 -6.77 14.78 -21.31
N LEU A 9 -7.78 14.03 -20.87
CA LEU A 9 -9.01 14.62 -20.28
C LEU A 9 -9.37 14.17 -18.86
N VAL A 10 -8.56 13.34 -18.19
CA VAL A 10 -8.78 12.94 -16.78
C VAL A 10 -7.65 13.43 -15.85
N LEU A 11 -7.06 14.59 -16.15
CA LEU A 11 -6.02 15.23 -15.34
C LEU A 11 -6.50 15.85 -13.99
N PHE A 12 -7.61 15.44 -13.37
CA PHE A 12 -8.11 16.09 -12.13
C PHE A 12 -8.85 15.23 -11.09
N PHE A 13 -8.58 13.93 -10.94
CA PHE A 13 -8.98 13.21 -9.71
C PHE A 13 -7.81 12.41 -9.12
N SER A 14 -7.13 13.06 -8.17
CA SER A 14 -6.52 12.52 -6.96
C SER A 14 -6.13 11.03 -6.93
N GLY A 15 -4.83 10.74 -7.10
CA GLY A 15 -4.16 9.68 -6.33
C GLY A 15 -4.26 8.23 -6.82
N VAL A 16 -4.02 7.97 -8.11
CA VAL A 16 -3.94 6.60 -8.65
C VAL A 16 -2.72 5.86 -8.07
N VAL A 17 -2.94 5.04 -7.05
CA VAL A 17 -2.17 3.81 -6.77
C VAL A 17 -2.21 3.00 -8.06
N SER A 18 -1.07 2.49 -8.56
CA SER A 18 -1.01 2.00 -9.95
C SER A 18 -2.15 1.02 -10.25
N ASP A 19 -2.59 0.98 -11.51
CA ASP A 19 -3.68 0.17 -12.08
C ASP A 19 -3.66 -1.34 -11.76
N ASN A 20 -2.67 -1.84 -11.02
CA ASN A 20 -2.52 -3.23 -10.62
C ASN A 20 -2.84 -3.52 -9.14
N TYR A 21 -3.02 -2.53 -8.26
CA TYR A 21 -3.33 -2.76 -6.84
C TYR A 21 -4.45 -1.89 -6.32
N GLU A 22 -5.35 -2.49 -5.54
CA GLU A 22 -6.42 -1.80 -4.83
C GLU A 22 -6.17 -1.80 -3.31
N ARG A 23 -6.67 -0.77 -2.63
CA ARG A 23 -6.56 -0.67 -1.18
C ARG A 23 -7.58 -1.61 -0.52
N VAL A 24 -7.10 -2.60 0.22
CA VAL A 24 -7.93 -3.53 1.00
C VAL A 24 -8.42 -2.84 2.28
N GLY A 25 -7.52 -2.15 2.97
CA GLY A 25 -7.86 -1.39 4.17
C GLY A 25 -6.78 -1.40 5.23
N CYS A 26 -7.13 -0.75 6.35
CA CYS A 26 -6.24 -0.60 7.49
C CYS A 26 -6.47 -1.72 8.51
N VAL A 27 -5.40 -2.44 8.86
CA VAL A 27 -5.44 -3.66 9.68
C VAL A 27 -4.54 -3.52 10.90
N LYS A 28 -4.99 -4.01 12.07
CA LYS A 28 -4.17 -4.06 13.29
C LYS A 28 -3.19 -5.22 13.27
N GLU A 29 -1.96 -4.97 13.72
CA GLU A 29 -0.92 -5.98 13.92
C GLU A 29 -0.84 -6.39 15.40
N ILE A 30 -1.76 -7.24 15.87
CA ILE A 30 -1.87 -7.59 17.30
C ILE A 30 -0.94 -8.74 17.70
N SER A 31 -0.80 -9.75 16.84
CA SER A 31 -0.05 -10.99 17.11
C SER A 31 1.19 -11.13 16.22
N GLY A 32 1.69 -10.01 15.70
CA GLY A 32 2.84 -9.95 14.78
C GLY A 32 2.44 -9.46 13.39
N ARG A 33 3.38 -9.60 12.44
CA ARG A 33 3.27 -9.02 11.09
C ARG A 33 2.16 -9.69 10.28
N ILE A 34 1.37 -8.88 9.58
CA ILE A 34 0.34 -9.30 8.64
C ILE A 34 0.96 -9.76 7.32
N LEU A 35 2.00 -9.06 6.85
CA LEU A 35 2.78 -9.38 5.66
C LEU A 35 4.22 -9.70 6.06
N ARG A 36 4.72 -10.90 5.70
CA ARG A 36 5.93 -11.48 6.34
C ARG A 36 7.09 -11.78 5.40
N GLU A 37 6.90 -11.72 4.09
CA GLU A 37 7.88 -12.29 3.15
C GLU A 37 9.02 -11.34 2.83
N LYS A 38 8.77 -10.03 2.79
CA LYS A 38 9.79 -9.03 2.53
C LYS A 38 9.43 -7.74 3.26
N ALA A 39 10.42 -7.06 3.84
CA ALA A 39 10.24 -5.81 4.55
C ALA A 39 11.41 -4.86 4.31
N GLY A 40 11.14 -3.55 4.34
CA GLY A 40 12.17 -2.52 4.22
C GLY A 40 11.70 -1.16 4.72
N ASN A 41 12.66 -0.35 5.17
CA ASN A 41 12.45 1.08 5.42
C ASN A 41 12.82 1.85 4.14
N LEU A 42 11.83 2.44 3.46
CA LEU A 42 12.04 3.19 2.23
C LEU A 42 12.21 4.69 2.54
N LYS A 43 13.18 5.32 1.89
CA LYS A 43 13.47 6.76 2.00
C LYS A 43 13.56 7.37 0.61
N PRO A 44 12.49 8.00 0.09
CA PRO A 44 11.17 8.17 0.70
C PRO A 44 10.24 6.94 0.57
N ASN A 45 9.21 6.84 1.44
CA ASN A 45 8.13 5.86 1.32
C ASN A 45 6.78 6.49 0.96
N SER A 46 5.94 5.72 0.26
CA SER A 46 4.53 6.00 -0.06
C SER A 46 3.89 4.70 -0.58
N PRO A 47 2.56 4.59 -0.72
CA PRO A 47 1.94 3.42 -1.36
C PRO A 47 2.57 3.10 -2.73
N TRP A 48 2.83 4.10 -3.57
CA TRP A 48 3.46 3.90 -4.88
C TRP A 48 4.89 3.34 -4.81
N HIS A 49 5.72 3.89 -3.91
CA HIS A 49 7.08 3.42 -3.69
C HIS A 49 7.09 1.98 -3.17
N CYS A 50 6.22 1.68 -2.21
CA CYS A 50 6.11 0.34 -1.64
C CYS A 50 5.57 -0.67 -2.65
N GLN A 51 4.60 -0.30 -3.46
CA GLN A 51 4.10 -1.12 -4.54
C GLN A 51 5.21 -1.51 -5.53
N LYS A 52 6.07 -0.57 -5.92
CA LYS A 52 7.24 -0.87 -6.76
C LYS A 52 8.23 -1.80 -6.07
N TYR A 53 8.50 -1.57 -4.80
CA TYR A 53 9.38 -2.42 -3.99
C TYR A 53 8.86 -3.87 -3.86
N CYS A 54 7.54 -4.03 -3.83
CA CYS A 54 6.82 -5.29 -3.72
C CYS A 54 6.32 -5.83 -5.09
N ALA A 55 6.89 -5.37 -6.20
CA ALA A 55 6.52 -5.89 -7.51
C ALA A 55 6.63 -7.43 -7.55
N GLY A 56 5.56 -8.09 -8.00
CA GLY A 56 5.45 -9.55 -8.05
C GLY A 56 4.74 -10.21 -6.86
N TYR A 57 4.54 -9.50 -5.75
CA TYR A 57 3.79 -10.02 -4.60
C TYR A 57 2.28 -9.79 -4.74
N ARG A 58 1.46 -10.67 -4.18
CA ARG A 58 -0.01 -10.48 -4.17
C ARG A 58 -0.45 -9.29 -3.32
N TYR A 59 0.27 -9.00 -2.25
CA TYR A 59 -0.02 -7.92 -1.32
C TYR A 59 1.21 -7.07 -1.05
N PHE A 60 0.97 -5.79 -0.80
CA PHE A 60 1.91 -4.94 -0.11
C PHE A 60 1.20 -4.16 0.99
N GLY A 61 1.98 -3.62 1.93
CA GLY A 61 1.45 -2.76 2.96
C GLY A 61 2.47 -1.73 3.41
N VAL A 62 1.95 -0.58 3.84
CA VAL A 62 2.75 0.54 4.35
C VAL A 62 2.45 0.78 5.81
N GLU A 63 3.51 1.02 6.59
CA GLU A 63 3.41 1.28 8.03
C GLU A 63 4.37 2.39 8.46
N PHE A 64 4.03 3.03 9.57
CA PHE A 64 4.89 3.96 10.30
C PHE A 64 5.55 5.05 9.43
N GLY A 65 4.86 5.51 8.38
CA GLY A 65 5.33 6.56 7.47
C GLY A 65 6.42 6.15 6.48
N LYS A 66 7.24 5.13 6.81
CA LYS A 66 8.47 4.76 6.09
C LYS A 66 8.65 3.25 5.85
N GLU A 67 7.90 2.41 6.53
CA GLU A 67 8.02 0.96 6.43
C GLU A 67 7.16 0.42 5.28
N CYS A 68 7.68 -0.58 4.59
CA CYS A 68 7.05 -1.26 3.48
C CYS A 68 7.18 -2.77 3.67
N PHE A 69 6.08 -3.48 3.47
CA PHE A 69 5.99 -4.93 3.63
C PHE A 69 5.36 -5.57 2.39
N CYS A 70 5.82 -6.76 2.03
CA CYS A 70 5.30 -7.56 0.93
C CYS A 70 4.89 -8.95 1.42
N GLY A 71 3.90 -9.53 0.77
CA GLY A 71 3.50 -10.91 1.03
C GLY A 71 2.57 -11.46 -0.05
N ASN A 72 2.53 -12.78 -0.15
CA ASN A 72 1.58 -13.50 -0.99
C ASN A 72 0.38 -14.02 -0.20
N THR A 73 0.45 -13.94 1.13
CA THR A 73 -0.61 -14.30 2.07
C THR A 73 -0.81 -13.19 3.11
N ILE A 74 -1.99 -13.18 3.74
CA ILE A 74 -2.34 -12.28 4.85
C ILE A 74 -2.39 -13.10 6.14
N GLY A 75 -1.66 -12.63 7.17
CA GLY A 75 -1.75 -13.19 8.51
C GLY A 75 -3.11 -12.95 9.18
N LEU A 76 -3.59 -13.93 9.94
CA LEU A 76 -4.85 -13.85 10.69
C LEU A 76 -4.61 -13.65 12.19
N PRO A 77 -5.56 -13.06 12.94
CA PRO A 77 -6.85 -12.51 12.47
C PRO A 77 -6.71 -11.13 11.81
N VAL A 78 -7.52 -10.86 10.78
CA VAL A 78 -7.65 -9.52 10.20
C VAL A 78 -8.63 -8.71 11.04
N ILE A 79 -8.12 -7.70 11.75
CA ILE A 79 -8.95 -6.77 12.52
C ILE A 79 -8.81 -5.39 11.91
N THR A 80 -9.91 -4.88 11.36
CA THR A 80 -9.94 -3.57 10.71
C THR A 80 -9.73 -2.43 11.72
N SER A 81 -9.17 -1.33 11.24
CA SER A 81 -8.93 -0.12 12.01
C SER A 81 -9.15 1.12 11.14
N SER A 82 -9.35 2.27 11.77
CA SER A 82 -9.34 3.59 11.11
C SER A 82 -8.08 4.39 11.43
N LYS A 83 -7.09 3.78 12.10
CA LYS A 83 -5.89 4.46 12.63
C LYS A 83 -4.70 4.53 11.66
N CYS A 84 -4.87 4.14 10.40
CA CYS A 84 -3.86 4.33 9.36
C CYS A 84 -3.85 5.77 8.87
N THR A 85 -3.51 6.69 9.77
CA THR A 85 -3.57 8.15 9.54
C THR A 85 -2.19 8.79 9.50
N MET A 86 -1.12 8.00 9.67
CA MET A 86 0.24 8.53 9.64
C MET A 86 0.59 8.93 8.21
N THR A 87 1.06 10.15 8.03
CA THR A 87 1.47 10.67 6.74
C THR A 87 2.70 9.93 6.20
N CYS A 88 2.73 9.68 4.90
CA CYS A 88 3.90 9.11 4.23
C CYS A 88 5.06 10.11 4.14
N GLU A 89 6.29 9.68 4.41
CA GLU A 89 7.48 10.55 4.28
C GLU A 89 7.68 11.06 2.84
N GLY A 90 7.34 10.23 1.85
CA GLY A 90 7.50 10.53 0.42
C GLY A 90 6.38 11.29 -0.24
N ASN A 91 5.21 11.36 0.39
CA ASN A 91 4.09 12.12 -0.13
C ASN A 91 3.14 12.48 1.02
N ARG A 92 3.14 13.77 1.39
CA ARG A 92 2.35 14.24 2.54
C ARG A 92 0.83 14.24 2.32
N LEU A 93 0.38 14.01 1.08
CA LEU A 93 -1.04 13.87 0.74
C LEU A 93 -1.57 12.45 0.92
N LEU A 94 -0.69 11.49 1.24
CA LEU A 94 -1.02 10.07 1.39
C LEU A 94 -0.75 9.59 2.82
N THR A 95 -1.41 8.50 3.19
CA THR A 95 -1.24 7.80 4.47
C THR A 95 -0.45 6.51 4.32
N CYS A 96 0.41 6.24 5.31
CA CYS A 96 1.31 5.08 5.38
C CYS A 96 1.19 4.38 6.74
N GLY A 97 -0.01 3.88 7.03
CA GLY A 97 -0.30 3.13 8.25
C GLY A 97 -0.22 3.97 9.53
N GLY A 98 0.31 3.38 10.59
CA GLY A 98 0.50 3.98 11.90
C GLY A 98 1.19 2.99 12.86
N GLY A 99 1.37 3.34 14.13
CA GLY A 99 1.95 2.41 15.10
C GLY A 99 1.03 1.20 15.32
N GLY A 100 1.47 0.00 14.93
CA GLY A 100 0.72 -1.25 15.10
C GLY A 100 -0.49 -1.39 14.16
N VAL A 101 -0.55 -0.57 13.10
CA VAL A 101 -1.58 -0.66 12.06
C VAL A 101 -0.97 -0.49 10.68
N ILE A 102 -1.22 -1.46 9.82
CA ILE A 102 -0.70 -1.50 8.45
C ILE A 102 -1.83 -1.18 7.46
N ASP A 103 -1.54 -0.34 6.47
CA ASP A 103 -2.46 -0.11 5.36
C ASP A 103 -2.15 -1.08 4.22
N VAL A 104 -3.07 -2.00 3.93
CA VAL A 104 -2.86 -3.15 3.03
C VAL A 104 -3.47 -2.90 1.66
N TYR A 105 -2.74 -3.31 0.63
CA TYR A 105 -3.11 -3.23 -0.77
C TYR A 105 -2.94 -4.60 -1.42
N GLN A 106 -3.86 -4.96 -2.30
CA GLN A 106 -3.91 -6.25 -2.99
C GLN A 106 -3.84 -6.07 -4.49
N ARG A 107 -3.10 -6.95 -5.16
CA ARG A 107 -3.02 -6.95 -6.62
C ARG A 107 -4.37 -7.35 -7.21
N HIS A 108 -4.84 -6.64 -8.24
CA HIS A 108 -5.99 -7.08 -9.04
C HIS A 108 -5.71 -8.52 -9.54
N GLY A 109 -6.63 -9.43 -9.25
CA GLY A 109 -6.60 -10.78 -9.82
C GLY A 109 -7.04 -10.69 -11.28
N ASN A 110 -6.23 -11.21 -12.19
CA ASN A 110 -6.76 -11.69 -13.47
C ASN A 110 -7.47 -13.02 -13.24
#